data_AF-A0A971UX05-F1
#
_entry.id   AF-A0A971UX05-F1
#
_cell.length_a   1.000
_cell.length_b   1.000
_cell.length_c   1.000
_cell.angle_alpha   90.00
_cell.angle_beta   90.00
_cell.angle_gamma   90.00
#
_symmetry.space_group_name_H-M   'P 1'
#
loop_
_entity.id
_entity.type
_entity.pdbx_description
1 polymer ?
#
loop_
_entity_poly.entity_id
_entity_poly.type
_entity_poly.pdbx_seq_one_letter_code
_entity_poly.pdbx_strand_id
1 'polypeptide(L)'
;MGLFEFFGEYLNPGNVGNIEKIDPNQLRKGKGMLIFKSIISVAILIGVYILIFGLKFQYKGFLIYVGIVFVYCLISYWIVPRPDYSNIGWLGGLMDHPFRYSDDLNRMLIFLLVILYPGRLISTTIYSWFLLLREKNSKIK
;
A
#
# COMPACT_ATOMS: atom_id res chain seq x y z
N MET A 1 -4.23 -23.14 9.64
CA MET A 1 -5.12 -24.08 8.94
C MET A 1 -5.33 -25.32 9.79
N GLY A 2 -6.06 -25.16 10.89
CA GLY A 2 -6.55 -26.26 11.71
C GLY A 2 -7.88 -26.79 11.16
N LEU A 3 -8.16 -28.08 11.33
CA LEU A 3 -9.45 -28.68 10.95
C LEU A 3 -10.65 -27.96 11.59
N PHE A 4 -10.46 -27.37 12.78
CA PHE A 4 -11.47 -26.60 13.50
C PHE A 4 -11.84 -25.27 12.83
N GLU A 5 -10.91 -24.60 12.14
CA GLU A 5 -11.19 -23.37 11.39
C GLU A 5 -12.10 -23.67 10.19
N PHE A 6 -11.85 -24.76 9.48
CA PHE A 6 -12.63 -25.16 8.31
C PHE A 6 -14.09 -25.50 8.67
N PHE A 7 -14.30 -26.25 9.75
CA PHE A 7 -15.65 -26.61 10.22
C PHE A 7 -16.40 -25.41 10.83
N GLY A 8 -15.71 -24.52 11.54
CA GLY A 8 -16.33 -23.32 12.12
C GLY A 8 -16.78 -22.30 11.06
N GLU A 9 -16.01 -22.16 9.99
CA GLU A 9 -16.32 -21.23 8.89
C GLU A 9 -17.47 -21.70 8.00
N TYR A 10 -17.64 -23.02 7.83
CA TYR A 10 -18.81 -23.60 7.16
C TYR A 10 -20.12 -23.24 7.87
N LEU A 11 -20.08 -23.09 9.21
CA LEU A 11 -21.25 -22.78 10.03
C LEU A 11 -21.54 -21.27 10.13
N ASN A 12 -20.50 -20.42 10.07
CA ASN A 12 -20.66 -18.97 10.14
C ASN A 12 -19.51 -18.23 9.43
N PRO A 13 -19.62 -18.02 8.10
CA PRO A 13 -18.59 -17.36 7.32
C PRO A 13 -18.41 -15.92 7.79
N GLY A 14 -17.19 -15.56 8.17
CA GLY A 14 -16.85 -14.19 8.52
C GLY A 14 -16.73 -13.32 7.28
N ASN A 15 -16.99 -12.02 7.42
CA ASN A 15 -16.82 -11.08 6.32
C ASN A 15 -15.32 -10.86 6.04
N VAL A 16 -14.96 -10.81 4.77
CA VAL A 16 -13.57 -10.62 4.32
C VAL A 16 -13.46 -9.28 3.61
N GLY A 17 -12.38 -8.56 3.90
CA GLY A 17 -12.05 -7.32 3.24
C GLY A 17 -11.89 -7.45 1.72
N ASN A 18 -12.05 -6.35 1.00
CA ASN A 18 -11.99 -6.31 -0.46
C ASN A 18 -10.72 -5.59 -0.96
N ILE A 19 -10.39 -5.80 -2.24
CA ILE A 19 -9.39 -5.00 -2.94
C ILE A 19 -10.13 -3.97 -3.78
N GLU A 20 -9.95 -2.69 -3.48
CA GLU A 20 -10.57 -1.61 -4.24
C GLU A 20 -9.62 -1.01 -5.29
N LYS A 21 -10.21 -0.33 -6.28
CA LYS A 21 -9.46 0.49 -7.24
C LYS A 21 -9.38 1.93 -6.74
N ILE A 22 -8.26 2.59 -7.00
CA ILE A 22 -8.05 4.01 -6.62
C ILE A 22 -9.03 4.89 -7.41
N ASP A 23 -9.77 5.76 -6.72
CA ASP A 23 -10.55 6.83 -7.34
C ASP A 23 -9.62 8.02 -7.72
N PRO A 24 -9.47 8.34 -9.02
CA PRO A 24 -8.63 9.44 -9.48
C PRO A 24 -9.06 10.81 -8.95
N ASN A 25 -10.33 11.00 -8.61
CA ASN A 25 -10.85 12.29 -8.14
C ASN A 25 -10.37 12.63 -6.71
N GLN A 26 -10.09 11.62 -5.88
CA GLN A 26 -9.56 11.82 -4.53
C GLN A 26 -8.08 12.29 -4.53
N LEU A 27 -7.39 12.18 -5.66
CA LEU A 27 -5.99 12.57 -5.83
C LEU A 27 -5.81 14.07 -6.07
N ARG A 28 -6.90 14.84 -6.27
CA ARG A 28 -6.91 16.30 -6.47
C ARG A 28 -6.80 17.08 -5.14
N LYS A 29 -5.87 16.71 -4.26
CA LYS A 29 -5.58 17.48 -3.05
C LYS A 29 -4.73 18.72 -3.39
N GLY A 30 -4.88 19.79 -2.60
CA GLY A 30 -4.22 21.07 -2.85
C GLY A 30 -2.69 20.97 -3.01
N LYS A 31 -2.11 21.91 -3.78
CA LYS A 31 -0.68 21.90 -4.17
C LYS A 31 0.28 21.73 -2.99
N GLY A 32 -0.01 22.33 -1.83
CA GLY A 32 0.83 22.19 -0.63
C GLY A 32 0.90 20.75 -0.09
N MET A 33 -0.21 20.03 -0.07
CA MET A 33 -0.25 18.62 0.35
C MET A 33 0.56 17.73 -0.60
N LEU A 34 0.54 18.05 -1.90
CA LEU A 34 1.33 17.31 -2.89
C LEU A 34 2.84 17.51 -2.68
N ILE A 35 3.28 18.74 -2.41
CA ILE A 35 4.69 19.03 -2.09
C ILE A 35 5.12 18.28 -0.83
N PHE A 36 4.31 18.33 0.23
CA PHE A 36 4.60 17.60 1.47
C PHE A 36 4.74 16.09 1.24
N LYS A 37 3.79 15.48 0.52
CA LYS A 37 3.88 14.05 0.13
C LYS A 37 5.11 13.75 -0.72
N SER A 38 5.53 14.68 -1.57
CA SER A 38 6.74 14.53 -2.39
C SER A 38 8.00 14.51 -1.54
N ILE A 39 8.11 15.38 -0.54
CA ILE A 39 9.24 15.40 0.40
C ILE A 39 9.31 14.07 1.15
N ILE A 40 8.18 13.58 1.67
CA ILE A 40 8.12 12.29 2.36
C ILE A 40 8.51 11.15 1.42
N SER A 41 8.00 11.14 0.18
CA SER A 41 8.33 10.12 -0.82
C SER A 41 9.83 10.05 -1.08
N VAL A 42 10.47 11.21 -1.29
CA VAL A 42 11.92 11.31 -1.54
C VAL A 42 12.70 10.87 -0.31
N ALA A 43 12.29 11.28 0.89
CA ALA A 43 12.94 10.87 2.14
C ALA A 43 12.88 9.35 2.34
N ILE A 44 11.73 8.71 2.07
CA ILE A 44 11.58 7.24 2.12
C ILE A 44 12.53 6.59 1.10
N LEU A 45 12.55 7.06 -0.15
CA LEU A 45 13.37 6.49 -1.20
C LEU A 45 14.88 6.58 -0.89
N ILE A 46 15.33 7.72 -0.37
CA ILE A 46 16.73 7.91 0.04
C ILE A 46 17.04 7.05 1.26
N GLY A 47 16.16 7.06 2.28
CA GLY A 47 16.34 6.30 3.51
C GLY A 47 16.46 4.79 3.25
N VAL A 48 15.55 4.22 2.44
CA VAL A 48 15.60 2.79 2.10
C VAL A 48 16.85 2.46 1.28
N TYR A 49 17.27 3.31 0.35
CA TYR A 49 18.51 3.10 -0.39
C TYR A 49 19.73 3.05 0.55
N ILE A 50 19.83 4.01 1.47
CA ILE A 50 20.92 4.07 2.46
C ILE A 50 20.90 2.86 3.39
N LEU A 51 19.71 2.39 3.80
CA LEU A 51 19.59 1.20 4.66
C LEU A 51 20.11 -0.08 3.98
N ILE A 52 19.91 -0.22 2.67
CA ILE A 52 20.29 -1.42 1.92
C ILE A 52 21.75 -1.37 1.45
N PHE A 53 22.19 -0.24 0.89
CA PHE A 53 23.50 -0.11 0.24
C PHE A 53 24.52 0.72 1.04
N GLY A 54 24.11 1.30 2.17
CA GLY A 54 24.91 2.23 2.95
C GLY A 54 25.04 3.62 2.32
N LEU A 55 25.95 4.42 2.85
CA LEU A 55 26.20 5.79 2.38
C LEU A 55 27.01 5.87 1.08
N LYS A 56 27.69 4.78 0.69
CA LYS A 56 28.53 4.77 -0.51
C LYS A 56 27.68 4.51 -1.75
N PHE A 57 27.76 5.41 -2.73
CA PHE A 57 27.02 5.25 -3.97
C PHE A 57 27.59 4.10 -4.82
N GLN A 58 26.73 3.20 -5.26
CA GLN A 58 27.07 2.07 -6.13
C GLN A 58 26.14 2.06 -7.33
N TYR A 59 26.67 2.30 -8.54
CA TYR A 59 25.86 2.43 -9.75
C TYR A 59 25.00 1.19 -10.04
N LYS A 60 25.59 -0.01 -9.93
CA LYS A 60 24.85 -1.27 -10.13
C LYS A 60 23.74 -1.46 -9.09
N GLY A 61 24.02 -1.17 -7.81
CA GLY A 61 23.05 -1.25 -6.73
C GLY A 61 21.90 -0.26 -6.92
N PHE A 62 22.21 0.96 -7.34
CA PHE A 62 21.22 1.99 -7.65
C PHE A 62 20.27 1.58 -8.79
N LEU A 63 20.78 1.00 -9.89
CA LEU A 63 19.91 0.53 -10.99
C LEU A 63 18.97 -0.60 -10.54
N ILE A 64 19.48 -1.57 -9.79
CA ILE A 64 18.67 -2.67 -9.24
C ILE A 64 17.59 -2.11 -8.30
N TYR A 65 17.98 -1.19 -7.42
CA TYR A 65 17.08 -0.52 -6.49
C TYR A 65 15.93 0.20 -7.21
N VAL A 66 16.26 1.01 -8.22
CA VAL A 66 15.24 1.73 -9.02
C VAL A 66 14.28 0.75 -9.70
N GLY A 67 14.79 -0.35 -10.27
CA GLY A 67 13.96 -1.39 -10.88
C GLY A 67 12.99 -2.04 -9.90
N ILE A 68 13.47 -2.40 -8.70
CA ILE A 68 12.64 -3.00 -7.64
C ILE A 68 11.58 -1.99 -7.15
N VAL A 69 11.99 -0.76 -6.87
CA VAL A 69 11.07 0.31 -6.44
C VAL A 69 9.99 0.56 -7.48
N PHE A 70 10.34 0.54 -8.76
CA PHE A 70 9.39 0.73 -9.85
C PHE A 70 8.31 -0.37 -9.85
N VAL A 71 8.71 -1.64 -9.78
CA VAL A 71 7.76 -2.78 -9.71
C VAL A 71 6.91 -2.68 -8.44
N TYR A 72 7.52 -2.39 -7.30
CA TYR A 72 6.83 -2.20 -6.03
C TYR A 72 5.78 -1.07 -6.09
N CYS A 73 6.11 0.06 -6.72
CA CYS A 73 5.18 1.17 -6.92
C CYS A 73 4.01 0.79 -7.83
N LEU A 74 4.25 0.02 -8.91
CA LEU A 74 3.18 -0.46 -9.79
C LEU A 74 2.19 -1.36 -9.05
N ILE A 75 2.70 -2.33 -8.29
CA ILE A 75 1.88 -3.24 -7.48
C ILE A 75 1.09 -2.44 -6.43
N SER A 76 1.76 -1.53 -5.72
CA SER A 76 1.15 -0.73 -4.65
C SER A 76 0.09 0.26 -5.14
N TYR A 77 0.20 0.69 -6.41
CA TYR A 77 -0.78 1.55 -7.06
C TYR A 77 -2.05 0.80 -7.43
N TRP A 78 -1.96 -0.45 -7.89
CA TRP A 78 -3.14 -1.22 -8.29
C TRP A 78 -3.82 -2.00 -7.17
N ILE A 79 -3.06 -2.47 -6.19
CA ILE A 79 -3.59 -3.28 -5.10
C ILE A 79 -3.87 -2.37 -3.91
N VAL A 80 -5.16 -2.16 -3.58
CA VAL A 80 -5.62 -1.44 -2.38
C VAL A 80 -6.35 -2.40 -1.44
N PRO A 81 -5.64 -3.04 -0.49
CA PRO A 81 -6.29 -3.88 0.51
C PRO A 81 -7.20 -3.03 1.39
N ARG A 82 -8.45 -3.45 1.56
CA ARG A 82 -9.37 -2.91 2.56
C ARG A 82 -9.80 -4.03 3.50
N PRO A 83 -9.03 -4.31 4.57
CA PRO A 83 -9.40 -5.33 5.55
C PRO A 83 -10.71 -4.95 6.24
N ASP A 84 -11.50 -5.95 6.63
CA ASP A 84 -12.65 -5.74 7.50
C ASP A 84 -12.19 -5.78 8.96
N TYR A 85 -12.08 -4.60 9.59
CA TYR A 85 -11.66 -4.45 10.99
C TYR A 85 -12.70 -4.95 12.01
N SER A 86 -13.91 -5.33 11.57
CA SER A 86 -14.90 -5.96 12.46
C SER A 86 -14.63 -7.46 12.67
N ASN A 87 -13.75 -8.06 11.85
CA ASN A 87 -13.47 -9.50 11.83
C ASN A 87 -11.94 -9.76 11.79
N ILE A 88 -11.24 -9.30 12.83
CA ILE A 88 -9.77 -9.40 13.00
C ILE A 88 -9.39 -10.03 14.34
N GLY A 89 -10.15 -10.99 14.87
CA GLY A 89 -9.74 -11.65 16.10
C GLY A 89 -10.26 -10.97 17.37
N TRP A 90 -9.89 -11.50 18.53
CA TRP A 90 -10.12 -10.83 19.83
C TRP A 90 -9.01 -9.80 20.09
N LEU A 91 -9.35 -8.75 20.87
CA LEU A 91 -8.43 -7.64 21.18
C LEU A 91 -7.85 -6.93 19.95
N GLY A 92 -8.62 -6.82 18.86
CA GLY A 92 -8.17 -6.16 17.62
C GLY A 92 -7.05 -6.91 16.89
N GLY A 93 -6.98 -8.24 17.07
CA GLY A 93 -6.03 -9.12 16.41
C GLY A 93 -4.88 -9.57 17.28
N LEU A 94 -4.90 -9.36 18.60
CA LEU A 94 -3.84 -9.94 19.44
C LEU A 94 -4.06 -11.44 19.71
N MET A 95 -5.26 -11.95 19.47
CA MET A 95 -5.61 -13.35 19.69
C MET A 95 -6.51 -13.86 18.55
N ASP A 96 -6.08 -14.96 17.91
CA ASP A 96 -6.78 -15.55 16.77
C ASP A 96 -8.13 -16.15 17.20
N HIS A 97 -9.14 -16.07 16.34
CA HIS A 97 -10.32 -16.89 16.51
C HIS A 97 -10.02 -18.35 16.15
N PRO A 98 -10.19 -19.31 17.07
CA PRO A 98 -9.86 -20.71 16.82
C PRO A 98 -10.78 -21.41 15.78
N PHE A 99 -11.77 -20.71 15.22
CA PHE A 99 -12.82 -21.25 14.36
C PHE A 99 -13.07 -20.45 13.07
N ARG A 100 -12.25 -19.43 12.75
CA ARG A 100 -12.46 -18.55 11.58
C ARG A 100 -11.14 -18.23 10.87
N TYR A 101 -10.95 -18.76 9.66
CA TYR A 101 -9.82 -18.41 8.79
C TYR A 101 -10.01 -17.05 8.08
N SER A 102 -11.23 -16.52 7.97
CA SER A 102 -11.46 -15.12 7.55
C SER A 102 -10.74 -14.08 8.42
N ASP A 103 -10.44 -14.41 9.69
CA ASP A 103 -9.60 -13.60 10.58
C ASP A 103 -8.16 -13.48 10.05
N ASP A 104 -7.54 -14.61 9.72
CA ASP A 104 -6.21 -14.68 9.11
C ASP A 104 -6.13 -13.89 7.80
N LEU A 105 -7.18 -13.96 6.97
CA LEU A 105 -7.26 -13.22 5.72
C LEU A 105 -7.33 -11.70 5.96
N ASN A 106 -8.12 -11.23 6.93
CA ASN A 106 -8.18 -9.80 7.26
C ASN A 106 -6.87 -9.31 7.88
N ARG A 107 -6.21 -10.12 8.71
CA ARG A 107 -4.87 -9.84 9.24
C ARG A 107 -3.82 -9.76 8.14
N MET A 108 -3.86 -10.67 7.17
CA MET A 108 -3.01 -10.64 5.98
C MET A 108 -3.26 -9.37 5.15
N LEU A 109 -4.52 -8.96 4.97
CA LEU A 109 -4.87 -7.71 4.28
C LEU A 109 -4.34 -6.47 5.02
N ILE A 110 -4.34 -6.45 6.36
CA ILE A 110 -3.70 -5.38 7.16
C ILE A 110 -2.19 -5.35 6.92
N PHE A 111 -1.54 -6.51 6.99
CA PHE A 111 -0.10 -6.61 6.73
C PHE A 111 0.26 -6.10 5.34
N LEU A 112 -0.51 -6.53 4.33
CA LEU A 112 -0.34 -6.09 2.95
C LEU A 112 -0.62 -4.58 2.80
N LEU A 113 -1.61 -4.04 3.52
CA LEU A 113 -1.89 -2.61 3.54
C LEU A 113 -0.67 -1.82 4.06
N VAL A 114 -0.09 -2.24 5.19
CA VAL A 114 1.08 -1.59 5.79
C VAL A 114 2.29 -1.65 4.85
N ILE A 115 2.56 -2.83 4.27
CA ILE A 115 3.70 -3.02 3.36
C ILE A 115 3.53 -2.23 2.06
N LEU A 116 2.33 -2.16 1.48
CA LEU A 116 2.11 -1.43 0.22
C LEU A 116 1.93 0.08 0.42
N TYR A 117 1.73 0.55 1.65
CA TYR A 117 1.44 1.95 1.92
C TYR A 117 2.54 2.93 1.44
N PRO A 118 3.84 2.69 1.71
CA PRO A 118 4.91 3.56 1.20
C PRO A 118 4.94 3.65 -0.33
N GLY A 119 4.84 2.50 -1.02
CA GLY A 119 4.81 2.45 -2.49
C GLY A 119 3.59 3.14 -3.06
N ARG A 120 2.45 3.05 -2.38
CA ARG A 120 1.23 3.77 -2.77
C ARG A 120 1.40 5.27 -2.61
N LEU A 121 2.01 5.72 -1.51
CA LEU A 121 2.29 7.14 -1.30
C LEU A 121 3.15 7.69 -2.43
N ILE A 122 4.22 7.00 -2.81
CA ILE A 122 5.13 7.41 -3.89
C ILE A 122 4.40 7.42 -5.25
N SER A 123 3.76 6.31 -5.63
CA SER A 123 3.09 6.16 -6.93
C SER A 123 1.94 7.16 -7.11
N THR A 124 1.08 7.34 -6.10
CA THR A 124 -0.03 8.31 -6.17
C THR A 124 0.48 9.75 -6.24
N THR A 125 1.59 10.07 -5.57
CA THR A 125 2.22 11.39 -5.64
C THR A 125 2.75 11.67 -7.06
N ILE A 126 3.42 10.71 -7.68
CA ILE A 126 3.90 10.82 -9.07
C ILE A 126 2.71 11.04 -10.02
N TYR A 127 1.65 10.25 -9.88
CA TYR A 127 0.46 10.36 -10.71
C TYR A 127 -0.27 11.71 -10.53
N SER A 128 -0.38 12.21 -9.29
CA SER A 128 -0.94 13.55 -9.02
C SER A 128 -0.14 14.66 -9.70
N TRP A 129 1.20 14.58 -9.72
CA TRP A 129 2.03 15.53 -10.47
C TRP A 129 1.78 15.45 -11.97
N PHE A 130 1.68 14.24 -12.52
CA PHE A 130 1.38 14.04 -13.94
C PHE A 130 0.03 14.66 -14.32
N LEU A 131 -1.01 14.46 -13.49
CA LEU A 131 -2.33 15.08 -13.68
C LEU A 131 -2.25 16.61 -13.66
N LEU A 132 -1.55 17.21 -12.69
CA LEU A 132 -1.41 18.67 -12.62
C LEU A 132 -0.67 19.26 -13.83
N LEU A 133 0.37 18.58 -14.32
CA LEU A 133 1.11 19.00 -15.52
C LEU A 133 0.23 18.90 -16.77
N ARG A 134 -0.58 17.84 -16.88
CA ARG A 134 -1.53 17.66 -17.99
C ARG A 134 -2.62 18.75 -17.99
N GLU A 135 -3.21 19.05 -16.82
CA GLU A 135 -4.21 20.12 -16.70
C GLU A 135 -3.62 21.50 -17.06
N LYS A 136 -2.39 21.79 -16.64
CA LYS A 136 -1.71 23.06 -16.98
C LYS A 136 -1.56 23.21 -18.50
N ASN A 137 -1.14 22.15 -19.20
CA ASN A 137 -0.96 22.18 -20.65
C ASN A 137 -2.30 22.28 -21.41
N SER A 138 -3.39 21.76 -20.85
CA SER A 138 -4.72 21.85 -21.46
C SER A 138 -5.35 23.25 -21.35
N LYS A 139 -4.94 24.09 -20.40
CA LYS A 139 -5.45 25.47 -20.22
C LYS A 139 -4.66 26.53 -20.99
N ILE A 140 -3.56 26.14 -21.62
CA ILE A 140 -2.68 27.02 -22.40
C ILE A 140 -3.00 26.93 -23.91
N LYS A 141 -3.87 26.00 -24.31
CA LYS A 141 -4.51 25.96 -25.65
C LYS A 141 -5.84 26.69 -25.62
#